data_AF-B4FCF9-F1
#
_entry.id   AF-B4FCF9-F1
#
_cell.length_a   1.000
_cell.length_b   1.000
_cell.length_c   1.000
_cell.angle_alpha   90.00
_cell.angle_beta   90.00
_cell.angle_gamma   90.00
#
_symmetry.space_group_name_H-M   'P 1'
#
loop_
_entity.id
_entity.type
_entity.pdbx_description
1 polymer ?
#
loop_
_entity_poly.entity_id
_entity_poly.type
_entity_poly.pdbx_seq_one_letter_code
_entity_poly.pdbx_strand_id
1 'polypeptide(L)' 'MWGSTDGGTPEVTLETSMGAVSVEMYYRHAPKTCRNFVELARRGYYDNVIFHRIIKDFIVQGGDPTGTGRGGESIYG' A
#
# COMPACT_ATOMS: atom_id res chain seq x y z
N MET A 1 12.84 10.10 -11.63
CA MET A 1 11.68 11.00 -11.92
C MET A 1 10.55 10.06 -12.34
N TRP A 2 9.46 9.96 -11.58
CA TRP A 2 8.44 8.90 -11.69
C TRP A 2 7.50 9.04 -12.90
N GLY A 3 8.09 9.30 -14.06
CA GLY A 3 7.49 9.17 -15.37
C GLY A 3 8.53 8.54 -16.27
N SER A 4 8.63 7.21 -16.25
CA SER A 4 9.41 6.51 -17.27
C SER A 4 8.74 6.71 -18.62
N THR A 5 9.56 6.94 -19.63
CA THR A 5 9.20 7.17 -21.03
C THR A 5 8.53 5.98 -21.73
N ASP A 6 8.28 4.88 -21.00
CA ASP A 6 7.64 3.65 -21.50
C ASP A 6 6.24 3.38 -20.90
N GLY A 7 5.55 4.43 -20.42
CA GLY A 7 4.09 4.43 -20.29
C GLY A 7 3.43 3.51 -19.25
N GLY A 8 4.19 2.80 -18.40
CA GLY A 8 3.63 1.97 -17.33
C GLY A 8 3.22 2.78 -16.10
N THR A 9 1.99 2.58 -15.63
CA THR A 9 1.54 3.00 -14.30
C THR A 9 2.33 2.23 -13.24
N PRO A 10 2.88 2.88 -12.21
CA PRO A 10 3.65 2.18 -11.19
C PRO A 10 2.77 1.17 -10.46
N GLU A 11 3.29 -0.04 -10.31
CA GLU A 11 2.63 -1.20 -9.73
C GLU A 11 3.32 -1.59 -8.42
N VAL A 12 2.54 -2.01 -7.44
CA VAL A 12 3.03 -2.55 -6.16
C VAL A 12 2.46 -3.95 -6.00
N THR A 13 3.33 -4.93 -5.76
CA THR A 13 2.91 -6.29 -5.43
C THR A 13 2.99 -6.50 -3.93
N LEU A 14 1.87 -6.90 -3.34
CA LEU A 14 1.75 -7.28 -1.94
C LEU A 14 1.90 -8.79 -1.82
N GLU A 15 3.02 -9.24 -1.27
CA GLU A 15 3.22 -10.64 -0.93
C GLU A 15 2.52 -10.95 0.38
N THR A 16 1.43 -11.72 0.32
CA THR A 16 0.64 -12.08 1.51
C THR A 16 0.74 -13.58 1.78
N SER A 17 0.36 -13.99 3.00
CA SER A 17 0.27 -15.41 3.36
C SER A 17 -0.75 -16.20 2.54
N MET A 18 -1.64 -15.53 1.81
CA MET A 18 -2.65 -16.15 0.95
C MET A 18 -2.34 -15.99 -0.56
N GLY A 19 -1.16 -15.47 -0.89
CA GLY A 19 -0.72 -15.24 -2.27
C GLY A 19 -0.40 -13.77 -2.57
N ALA A 20 0.16 -13.55 -3.76
CA ALA A 20 0.53 -12.22 -4.24
C ALA A 20 -0.69 -11.45 -4.75
N VAL A 21 -0.77 -10.16 -4.42
CA VAL A 21 -1.79 -9.22 -4.92
C VAL A 21 -1.08 -8.04 -5.56
N SER A 22 -1.25 -7.88 -6.87
CA SER A 22 -0.68 -6.75 -7.61
C SER A 22 -1.66 -5.59 -7.69
N VAL A 23 -1.18 -4.39 -7.40
CA VAL A 23 -1.97 -3.16 -7.30
C VAL A 23 -1.37 -2.11 -8.23
N GLU A 24 -2.14 -1.71 -9.24
CA GLU A 24 -1.79 -0.61 -10.13
C GLU A 24 -2.13 0.74 -9.48
N MET A 25 -1.17 1.68 -9.50
CA MET A 25 -1.30 2.96 -8.79
C MET A 25 -1.64 4.11 -9.74
N TYR A 26 -2.72 4.83 -9.46
CA TYR A 26 -3.16 5.99 -10.25
C TYR A 26 -2.43 7.30 -9.88
N TYR A 27 -1.13 7.35 -10.14
CA TYR A 27 -0.26 8.48 -9.77
C TYR A 27 -0.70 9.84 -10.32
N ARG A 28 -1.32 9.88 -11.51
CA ARG A 28 -1.82 11.13 -12.09
C ARG A 28 -2.95 11.75 -11.28
N HIS A 29 -3.82 10.92 -10.69
CA HIS A 29 -4.99 11.36 -9.94
C HIS A 29 -4.66 11.58 -8.46
N ALA A 30 -3.85 10.72 -7.86
CA ALA A 30 -3.53 10.76 -6.44
C ALA A 30 -2.01 10.71 -6.15
N PRO A 31 -1.23 11.69 -6.62
CA PRO A 31 0.24 11.63 -6.57
C PRO A 31 0.79 11.55 -5.15
N LYS A 32 0.19 12.27 -4.19
CA LYS A 32 0.62 12.23 -2.78
C LYS A 32 0.35 10.87 -2.14
N THR A 33 -0.86 10.33 -2.32
CA THR A 33 -1.24 9.04 -1.76
C THR A 33 -0.41 7.92 -2.34
N CYS A 34 -0.20 7.91 -3.66
CA CYS A 34 0.59 6.86 -4.30
C CYS A 34 2.06 6.94 -3.86
N ARG A 35 2.62 8.15 -3.77
CA ARG A 35 3.99 8.34 -3.25
C ARG A 35 4.13 7.87 -1.80
N ASN A 36 3.16 8.16 -0.94
CA ASN A 36 3.17 7.68 0.44
C ASN A 36 3.17 6.15 0.48
N PHE A 37 2.25 5.52 -0.25
CA PHE A 37 2.11 4.06 -0.26
C PHE A 37 3.36 3.35 -0.78
N VAL A 38 3.88 3.79 -1.93
CA VAL A 38 5.09 3.19 -2.54
C VAL A 38 6.31 3.38 -1.66
N GLU A 39 6.48 4.54 -1.04
CA GLU A 39 7.64 4.78 -0.17
C GLU A 39 7.55 4.00 1.14
N LEU A 40 6.37 3.87 1.76
CA LEU A 40 6.17 3.00 2.93
C LEU A 40 6.46 1.53 2.58
N ALA A 41 5.94 1.05 1.45
CA ALA A 41 6.22 -0.30 0.96
C ALA A 41 7.73 -0.50 0.72
N ARG A 42 8.40 0.45 0.07
CA ARG A 42 9.86 0.37 -0.20
C ARG A 42 10.71 0.34 1.08
N ARG A 43 10.21 0.90 2.18
CA ARG A 43 10.86 0.88 3.50
C ARG A 43 10.57 -0.40 4.30
N GLY A 44 9.78 -1.32 3.77
CA GLY A 44 9.33 -2.52 4.50
C GLY A 44 8.32 -2.21 5.61
N TYR A 45 7.65 -1.04 5.56
CA TYR A 45 6.72 -0.61 6.62
C TYR A 45 5.50 -1.54 6.77
N TYR A 46 5.13 -2.21 5.68
CA TYR A 46 4.02 -3.16 5.65
C TYR A 46 4.44 -4.61 5.87
N ASP A 47 5.73 -4.88 6.11
CA ASP A 47 6.21 -6.23 6.30
C ASP A 47 5.68 -6.81 7.62
N ASN A 48 5.15 -8.03 7.56
CA ASN A 48 4.49 -8.70 8.69
C ASN A 48 3.28 -7.93 9.28
N VAL A 49 2.72 -6.98 8.55
CA VAL A 49 1.51 -6.25 8.97
C VAL A 49 0.26 -7.04 8.62
N ILE A 50 -0.62 -7.25 9.60
CA ILE A 50 -1.86 -8.02 9.41
C ILE A 50 -3.00 -7.18 8.80
N PHE A 51 -3.95 -7.87 8.18
CA PHE A 51 -5.27 -7.32 7.90
C PHE A 51 -6.14 -7.40 9.16
N HIS A 52 -6.16 -6.33 9.96
CA HIS A 52 -6.81 -6.31 11.28
C HIS A 52 -8.34 -6.19 11.20
N ARG A 53 -8.92 -5.87 10.04
CA ARG A 53 -10.38 -5.75 9.88
C ARG A 53 -10.86 -6.34 8.56
N ILE A 54 -11.72 -7.34 8.64
CA ILE A 54 -12.30 -8.06 7.50
C ILE A 54 -13.82 -8.06 7.67
N ILE A 55 -14.53 -7.48 6.70
CA ILE A 55 -15.99 -7.52 6.63
C ILE A 55 -16.35 -8.15 5.30
N LYS A 56 -16.99 -9.33 5.39
CA LYS A 56 -17.43 -10.08 4.23
C LYS A 56 -18.32 -9.20 3.33
N ASP A 57 -18.09 -9.29 2.03
CA ASP A 57 -18.84 -8.56 0.99
C ASP A 57 -18.72 -7.03 1.10
N PHE A 58 -17.72 -6.53 1.83
CA PHE A 58 -17.47 -5.10 1.98
C PHE A 58 -16.00 -4.74 1.79
N ILE A 59 -15.16 -4.94 2.81
CA ILE A 59 -13.75 -4.54 2.76
C ILE A 59 -12.83 -5.46 3.56
N VAL A 60 -11.56 -5.49 3.13
CA VAL A 60 -10.41 -5.91 3.92
C VAL A 60 -9.53 -4.69 4.18
N GLN A 61 -9.10 -4.51 5.43
CA GLN A 61 -8.34 -3.35 5.87
C GLN A 61 -7.10 -3.79 6.64
N GLY A 62 -5.96 -3.20 6.28
CA GLY A 62 -4.65 -3.42 6.88
C GLY A 62 -3.85 -2.13 6.93
N GLY A 63 -2.51 -2.25 6.94
CA GLY A 63 -1.60 -1.09 6.88
C GLY A 63 -1.32 -0.41 8.24
N ASP A 64 -1.75 -1.00 9.35
CA ASP A 64 -1.40 -0.57 10.71
C ASP A 64 -0.37 -1.53 11.31
N PRO A 65 0.91 -1.12 11.49
CA PRO A 65 1.95 -1.97 12.07
C PRO A 65 1.66 -2.42 13.50
N THR A 66 0.81 -1.70 14.24
CA THR A 66 0.41 -2.10 15.59
C THR A 66 -0.68 -3.17 15.58
N GLY A 67 -1.38 -3.36 14.45
CA GLY A 67 -2.51 -4.28 14.30
C GLY A 67 -3.77 -3.87 15.08
N THR A 68 -3.79 -2.69 15.72
CA THR A 68 -4.91 -2.25 16.57
C THR A 68 -6.04 -1.57 15.78
N GLY A 69 -5.75 -1.13 14.55
CA GLY A 69 -6.62 -0.31 13.72
C GLY A 69 -6.60 1.18 14.09
N ARG A 70 -5.68 1.61 14.95
CA ARG A 70 -5.53 3.01 15.40
C ARG A 70 -4.14 3.57 15.17
N GLY A 71 -3.18 2.74 14.77
CA GLY A 71 -1.83 3.15 14.44
C GLY A 71 -1.67 3.48 12.95
N GLY A 72 -0.41 3.61 12.53
CA GLY A 72 -0.04 4.00 11.18
C GLY A 72 0.45 5.45 11.12
N GLU A 73 1.51 5.68 10.38
CA GLU A 73 2.07 7.01 10.13
C GLU A 73 2.38 7.19 8.65
N SER A 74 2.41 8.45 8.21
CA SER A 74 2.72 8.82 6.83
C SER A 74 4.22 9.10 6.66
N ILE A 75 4.70 9.13 5.42
CA ILE A 75 6.07 9.61 5.14
C ILE A 75 6.25 11.12 5.34
N TYR A 76 5.16 11.84 5.61
CA TYR A 76 5.13 13.31 5.64
C TYR A 76 5.20 13.89 7.06
N GLY A 77 5.19 13.04 8.10
CA GLY A 77 4.90 13.46 9.47
C GLY A 77 3.41 13.49 9.67
#